data_AF-A0A955IIS0-F1
#
_entry.id   AF-A0A955IIS0-F1
#
_cell.length_a   1.000
_cell.length_b   1.000
_cell.length_c   1.000
_cell.angle_alpha   90.00
_cell.angle_beta   90.00
_cell.angle_gamma   90.00
#
_symmetry.space_group_name_H-M   'P 1'
#
loop_
_entity.id
_entity.type
_entity.pdbx_description
1 polymer ?
#
loop_
_entity_poly.entity_id
_entity_poly.type
_entity_poly.pdbx_seq_one_letter_code
_entity_poly.pdbx_strand_id
1 'polypeptide(L)'
;MRLTTRESSRVELHRIRLPLIAMIDVILFLLFYFVISGNMAAEERALSTTLGASQGQSSSLLQSQMLLIESHNGAVVYRIGDRTLTDRAGLAAVLSALPHEAGIIVRPSAEVPVAATAEAVQVAKDAG
;
A
#
# COMPACT_ATOMS: atom_id res chain seq x y z
N MET A 1 -9.36 -12.44 -82.93
CA MET A 1 -8.31 -12.28 -81.90
C MET A 1 -8.54 -10.97 -81.18
N ARG A 2 -8.91 -10.99 -79.91
CA ARG A 2 -9.29 -9.80 -79.12
C ARG A 2 -8.26 -9.62 -78.02
N LEU A 3 -7.45 -8.58 -78.12
CA LEU A 3 -6.43 -8.23 -77.13
C LEU A 3 -7.13 -7.50 -75.98
N THR A 4 -7.03 -8.04 -74.77
CA THR A 4 -7.56 -7.42 -73.56
C THR A 4 -6.43 -6.62 -72.90
N THR A 5 -6.62 -5.30 -72.84
CA THR A 5 -5.74 -4.39 -72.10
C THR A 5 -5.88 -4.69 -70.61
N ARG A 6 -4.78 -5.10 -69.96
CA ARG A 6 -4.70 -5.26 -68.51
C ARG A 6 -4.22 -3.94 -67.90
N GLU A 7 -5.17 -3.15 -67.42
CA GLU A 7 -4.90 -1.90 -66.72
C GLU A 7 -4.60 -2.16 -65.22
N SER A 8 -3.64 -1.37 -64.72
CA SER A 8 -3.49 -0.92 -63.33
C SER A 8 -3.51 -1.97 -62.20
N SER A 9 -2.31 -2.35 -61.77
CA SER A 9 -2.05 -2.48 -60.33
C SER A 9 -0.70 -1.84 -60.02
N ARG A 10 -0.66 -0.51 -60.13
CA ARG A 10 0.31 0.28 -59.37
C ARG A 10 -0.23 0.31 -57.95
N VAL A 11 0.21 -0.66 -57.15
CA VAL A 11 0.05 -0.62 -55.70
C VAL A 11 0.60 0.73 -55.25
N GLU A 12 -0.28 1.61 -54.78
CA GLU A 12 0.08 2.89 -54.19
C GLU A 12 0.89 2.62 -52.91
N LEU A 13 2.20 2.50 -53.04
CA LEU A 13 3.16 2.46 -51.93
C LEU A 13 3.10 3.73 -51.04
N HIS A 14 2.34 4.77 -51.44
CA HIS A 14 2.20 6.02 -50.70
C HIS A 14 1.33 5.93 -49.45
N ARG A 15 0.64 4.80 -49.19
CA ARG A 15 -0.28 4.65 -48.05
C ARG A 15 0.20 3.75 -46.91
N ILE A 16 1.43 3.25 -46.96
CA ILE A 16 2.06 2.61 -45.78
C ILE A 16 2.73 3.69 -44.94
N ARG A 17 1.98 4.70 -44.49
CA ARG A 17 2.39 5.48 -43.33
C ARG A 17 1.92 4.70 -42.12
N LEU A 18 2.82 3.90 -41.55
CA LEU A 18 2.57 3.25 -40.26
C LEU A 18 2.05 4.33 -39.30
N PRO A 19 0.87 4.13 -38.67
CA PRO A 19 0.28 5.12 -37.79
C PRO A 19 1.09 5.19 -36.49
N LEU A 20 2.24 5.87 -36.55
CA LEU A 20 3.15 6.11 -35.43
C LEU A 20 2.42 6.76 -34.25
N ILE A 21 1.44 7.62 -34.53
CA ILE A 21 0.57 8.25 -33.53
C ILE A 21 -0.21 7.20 -32.72
N ALA A 22 -0.71 6.15 -33.36
CA ALA A 22 -1.42 5.07 -32.66
C ALA A 22 -0.48 4.22 -31.80
N MET A 23 0.76 4.02 -32.24
CA MET A 23 1.76 3.29 -31.47
C MET A 23 2.24 4.09 -30.24
N ILE A 24 2.40 5.40 -30.38
CA ILE A 24 2.75 6.30 -29.28
C ILE A 24 1.70 6.23 -28.18
N ASP A 25 0.42 6.27 -28.55
CA ASP A 25 -0.69 6.24 -27.59
C ASP A 25 -0.71 4.95 -26.76
N VAL A 26 -0.54 3.79 -27.41
CA VAL A 26 -0.46 2.48 -26.73
C VAL A 26 0.73 2.41 -25.77
N ILE A 27 1.90 2.92 -26.16
CA ILE A 27 3.09 2.90 -25.30
C ILE A 27 2.91 3.84 -24.10
N LEU A 28 2.37 5.04 -24.32
CA LEU A 28 2.08 5.98 -23.24
C LEU A 28 1.03 5.43 -22.27
N PHE A 29 -0.01 4.79 -22.79
CA PHE A 29 -1.01 4.11 -21.98
C PHE A 29 -0.39 3.02 -21.09
N LEU A 30 0.48 2.17 -21.66
CA LEU A 30 1.18 1.14 -20.89
C LEU A 30 2.11 1.75 -19.84
N LEU A 31 2.81 2.84 -20.17
CA LEU A 31 3.68 3.53 -19.22
C LEU A 31 2.88 4.10 -18.04
N PHE A 32 1.77 4.78 -18.30
CA PHE A 32 0.90 5.28 -17.24
C PHE A 32 0.29 4.15 -16.41
N TYR A 33 -0.13 3.05 -17.03
CA TYR A 33 -0.61 1.87 -16.33
C TYR A 33 0.46 1.33 -15.36
N PHE A 34 1.71 1.19 -15.81
CA PHE A 34 2.80 0.72 -14.94
C PHE A 34 3.15 1.71 -13.83
N VAL A 35 3.10 3.01 -14.08
CA VAL A 35 3.32 4.04 -13.04
C VAL A 35 2.24 3.97 -11.97
N ILE A 36 0.97 3.88 -12.38
CA ILE A 36 -0.18 3.84 -11.46
C ILE A 36 -0.22 2.51 -10.70
N SER A 37 -0.11 1.39 -11.41
CA SER A 37 -0.15 0.04 -10.82
C SER A 37 1.10 -0.29 -10.01
N GLY A 38 2.27 0.22 -10.42
CA GLY A 38 3.52 0.02 -9.71
C GLY A 38 3.56 0.70 -8.35
N ASN A 39 2.94 1.88 -8.23
CA ASN A 39 2.83 2.58 -6.95
C ASN A 39 1.99 1.78 -5.93
N MET A 40 0.89 1.17 -6.37
CA MET A 40 0.05 0.32 -5.50
C MET A 40 0.78 -0.96 -5.07
N ALA A 41 1.54 -1.57 -5.97
CA ALA A 41 2.32 -2.77 -5.67
C ALA A 41 3.56 -2.50 -4.81
N ALA A 42 4.03 -1.26 -4.72
CA ALA A 42 5.10 -0.85 -3.81
C ALA A 42 4.58 -0.68 -2.38
N GLU A 43 3.38 -0.11 -2.21
CA GLU A 43 2.73 0.09 -0.92
C GLU A 43 2.40 -1.25 -0.23
N GLU A 44 1.90 -2.25 -0.98
CA GLU A 44 1.63 -3.59 -0.45
C GLU A 44 2.90 -4.37 -0.08
N ARG A 45 3.99 -4.19 -0.85
CA ARG A 45 5.29 -4.80 -0.54
C ARG A 45 5.89 -4.22 0.74
N ALA A 46 5.77 -2.90 0.95
CA ALA A 46 6.23 -2.25 2.19
C ALA A 46 5.49 -2.79 3.43
N LEU A 47 4.18 -3.01 3.33
CA LEU A 47 3.39 -3.64 4.40
C LEU A 47 3.86 -5.08 4.68
N SER A 48 4.11 -5.86 3.62
CA SER A 48 4.52 -7.26 3.72
C SER A 48 5.91 -7.44 4.34
N THR A 49 6.87 -6.55 4.03
CA THR A 49 8.22 -6.58 4.62
C THR A 49 8.21 -6.23 6.10
N THR A 50 7.34 -5.30 6.53
CA THR A 50 7.18 -4.94 7.94
C THR A 50 6.51 -6.06 8.74
N LEU A 51 5.54 -6.78 8.13
CA LEU A 51 4.91 -7.95 8.75
C LEU A 51 5.88 -9.16 8.84
N GLY A 52 6.71 -9.41 7.83
CA GLY A 52 7.69 -10.51 7.83
C GLY A 52 8.81 -10.37 8.87
N ALA A 53 9.21 -9.14 9.19
CA ALA A 53 10.19 -8.86 10.24
C ALA A 53 9.68 -9.17 11.67
N SER A 54 8.38 -9.38 11.87
CA SER A 54 7.81 -9.68 13.19
C SER A 54 8.01 -11.14 13.65
N GLN A 55 8.41 -12.06 12.76
CA GLN A 55 8.67 -13.47 13.12
C GLN A 55 10.15 -13.81 13.39
N GLY A 56 11.08 -12.92 13.04
CA GLY A 56 12.50 -13.11 13.35
C GLY A 56 12.95 -12.00 14.29
N GLN A 57 13.48 -12.38 15.46
CA GLN A 57 14.29 -11.48 16.29
C GLN A 57 15.44 -10.93 15.45
N SER A 58 15.19 -9.81 14.77
CA SER A 58 16.19 -9.12 13.98
C SER A 58 16.59 -7.87 14.75
N SER A 59 17.84 -7.84 15.16
CA SER A 59 18.52 -6.73 15.83
C SER A 59 18.74 -5.55 14.88
N SER A 60 17.66 -5.00 14.33
CA SER A 60 17.69 -3.72 13.63
C SER A 60 17.52 -2.61 14.67
N LEU A 61 18.32 -1.56 14.55
CA LEU A 61 18.46 -0.44 15.50
C LEU A 61 17.18 0.41 15.68
N LEU A 62 16.05 -0.01 15.09
CA LEU A 62 14.73 0.59 15.21
C LEU A 62 13.71 -0.53 15.45
N GLN A 63 13.49 -0.89 16.71
CA GLN A 63 12.52 -1.90 17.10
C GLN A 63 11.13 -1.24 17.11
N SER A 64 10.27 -1.56 16.14
CA SER A 64 8.91 -1.01 16.08
C SER A 64 8.15 -1.28 17.37
N GLN A 65 7.50 -0.25 17.91
CA GLN A 65 6.75 -0.38 19.15
C GLN A 65 5.46 -1.17 18.88
N MET A 66 5.22 -2.24 19.65
CA MET A 66 3.98 -3.02 19.55
C MET A 66 2.92 -2.47 20.50
N LEU A 67 1.76 -2.13 19.94
CA LEU A 67 0.53 -1.80 20.65
C LEU A 67 -0.40 -3.02 20.62
N LEU A 68 -0.58 -3.64 21.79
CA LEU A 68 -1.52 -4.74 21.98
C LEU A 68 -2.88 -4.16 22.37
N ILE A 69 -3.95 -4.62 21.73
CA ILE A 69 -5.32 -4.28 22.14
C ILE A 69 -5.97 -5.56 22.63
N GLU A 70 -6.37 -5.55 23.89
CA GLU A 70 -6.97 -6.70 24.57
C GLU A 70 -8.35 -6.33 25.09
N SER A 71 -9.24 -7.32 25.16
CA SER A 71 -10.53 -7.18 25.83
C SER A 71 -10.40 -7.84 27.20
N HIS A 72 -10.62 -7.08 28.27
CA HIS A 72 -10.59 -7.60 29.64
C HIS A 72 -11.91 -7.27 30.32
N ASN A 73 -12.66 -8.30 30.71
CA ASN A 73 -14.02 -8.16 31.26
C ASN A 73 -14.98 -7.33 30.38
N GLY A 74 -14.81 -7.39 29.06
CA GLY A 74 -15.61 -6.60 28.10
C GLY A 74 -15.20 -5.14 27.96
N ALA A 75 -14.18 -4.68 28.69
CA ALA A 75 -13.56 -3.37 28.50
C ALA A 75 -12.32 -3.49 27.60
N VAL A 76 -12.14 -2.51 26.72
CA VAL A 76 -10.97 -2.43 25.85
C VAL A 76 -9.78 -1.91 26.65
N VAL A 77 -8.66 -2.60 26.53
CA VAL A 77 -7.40 -2.27 27.19
C VAL A 77 -6.29 -2.20 26.14
N TYR A 78 -5.58 -1.08 26.14
CA TYR A 78 -4.44 -0.82 25.28
C TYR A 78 -3.15 -1.07 26.07
N ARG A 79 -2.25 -1.89 25.54
CA ARG A 79 -0.98 -2.22 26.19
C ARG A 79 0.20 -1.91 25.29
N ILE A 80 1.14 -1.12 25.81
CA ILE A 80 2.39 -0.75 25.13
C ILE A 80 3.54 -1.11 26.08
N GLY A 81 4.28 -2.18 25.77
CA GLY A 81 5.27 -2.73 26.70
C GLY A 81 4.61 -3.08 28.04
N ASP A 82 5.09 -2.47 29.13
CA ASP A 82 4.57 -2.66 30.49
C ASP A 82 3.45 -1.68 30.87
N ARG A 83 3.11 -0.73 29.98
CA ARG A 83 2.07 0.27 30.25
C ARG A 83 0.71 -0.24 29.77
N THR A 84 -0.27 -0.14 30.65
CA THR A 84 -1.67 -0.48 30.39
C THR A 84 -2.51 0.79 30.46
N LEU A 85 -3.30 1.04 29.43
CA LEU A 85 -4.11 2.23 29.24
C LEU A 85 -5.53 1.78 28.91
N THR A 86 -6.52 2.46 29.46
CA THR A 86 -7.95 2.14 29.25
C THR A 86 -8.68 3.28 28.57
N ASP A 87 -7.99 4.39 28.31
CA ASP A 87 -8.56 5.62 27.80
C ASP A 87 -7.82 6.14 26.57
N ARG A 88 -8.58 6.77 25.68
CA ARG A 88 -8.05 7.36 24.44
C ARG A 88 -7.03 8.47 24.70
N ALA A 89 -7.26 9.30 25.73
CA ALA A 89 -6.40 10.44 26.04
C ALA A 89 -5.02 9.97 26.54
N GLY A 90 -5.00 8.98 27.43
CA GLY A 90 -3.79 8.30 27.86
C GLY A 90 -3.04 7.62 26.70
N LEU A 91 -3.78 6.97 25.79
CA LEU A 91 -3.18 6.39 24.58
C LEU A 91 -2.51 7.46 23.70
N ALA A 92 -3.18 8.59 23.44
CA ALA A 92 -2.62 9.68 22.65
C ALA A 92 -1.38 10.32 23.30
N ALA A 93 -1.41 10.52 24.62
CA ALA A 93 -0.28 11.09 25.36
C ALA A 93 0.95 10.18 25.34
N VAL A 94 0.76 8.85 25.38
CA VAL A 94 1.87 7.90 25.29
C VAL A 94 2.38 7.79 23.85
N LEU A 95 1.50 7.72 22.86
CA LEU A 95 1.89 7.59 21.45
C LEU A 95 2.64 8.82 20.92
N SER A 96 2.27 10.03 21.35
CA SER A 96 2.98 11.26 20.99
C SER A 96 4.37 11.42 21.63
N ALA A 97 4.65 10.66 22.69
CA ALA A 97 5.95 10.67 23.37
C ALA A 97 6.90 9.58 22.86
N LEU A 98 6.44 8.70 21.96
CA LEU A 98 7.22 7.58 21.44
C LEU A 98 7.98 7.98 20.18
N PRO A 99 9.14 7.36 19.92
CA PRO A 99 9.87 7.57 18.66
C PRO A 99 9.09 6.97 17.47
N HIS A 100 8.73 7.82 16.50
CA HIS A 100 7.91 7.45 15.34
C HIS A 100 8.71 6.82 14.18
N GLU A 101 10.04 6.96 14.17
CA GLU A 101 10.90 6.52 13.06
C GLU A 101 10.79 5.00 12.76
N ALA A 102 10.51 4.19 13.78
CA ALA A 102 10.38 2.74 13.65
C ALA A 102 8.95 2.28 13.28
N GLY A 103 7.97 3.19 13.28
CA GLY A 103 6.55 2.86 13.12
C GLY A 103 5.95 2.11 14.32
N ILE A 104 4.62 2.01 14.33
CA ILE A 104 3.84 1.38 15.40
C ILE A 104 3.06 0.20 14.83
N ILE A 105 3.20 -0.96 15.45
CA ILE A 105 2.47 -2.19 15.06
C ILE A 105 1.26 -2.34 15.97
N VAL A 106 0.06 -2.24 15.41
CA VAL A 106 -1.20 -2.44 16.14
C VAL A 106 -1.65 -3.89 16.04
N ARG A 107 -1.75 -4.58 17.18
CA ARG A 107 -2.14 -5.99 17.27
C ARG A 107 -3.38 -6.15 18.15
N PRO A 108 -4.59 -6.23 17.55
CA PRO A 108 -5.80 -6.52 18.30
C PRO A 108 -5.95 -8.01 18.64
N SER A 109 -6.55 -8.31 19.78
CA SER A 109 -7.03 -9.66 20.10
C SER A 109 -8.35 -9.96 19.38
N ALA A 110 -8.69 -11.25 19.25
CA ALA A 110 -9.88 -11.69 18.51
C ALA A 110 -11.22 -11.19 19.12
N GLU A 111 -11.22 -10.81 20.40
CA GLU A 111 -12.41 -10.41 21.15
C GLU A 111 -12.61 -8.89 21.17
N VAL A 112 -11.71 -8.11 20.56
CA VAL A 112 -11.76 -6.65 20.55
C VAL A 112 -12.71 -6.14 19.47
N PRO A 113 -13.62 -5.20 19.79
CA PRO A 113 -14.45 -4.55 18.79
C PRO A 113 -13.61 -3.82 17.73
N VAL A 114 -14.01 -3.93 16.46
CA VAL A 114 -13.31 -3.27 15.33
C VAL A 114 -13.16 -1.76 15.54
N ALA A 115 -14.15 -1.12 16.18
CA ALA A 115 -14.11 0.30 16.51
C ALA A 115 -12.89 0.67 17.37
N ALA A 116 -12.53 -0.16 18.35
CA ALA A 116 -11.38 0.08 19.22
C ALA A 116 -10.05 -0.05 18.48
N THR A 117 -9.96 -0.98 17.52
CA THR A 117 -8.80 -1.13 16.64
C THR A 117 -8.67 0.08 15.72
N ALA A 118 -9.77 0.53 15.11
CA ALA A 118 -9.79 1.71 14.26
C ALA A 118 -9.39 2.99 15.02
N GLU A 119 -9.87 3.13 16.27
CA GLU A 119 -9.49 4.22 17.15
C GLU A 119 -8.00 4.21 17.48
N ALA A 120 -7.42 3.05 17.82
CA ALA A 120 -5.99 2.93 18.07
C ALA A 120 -5.14 3.32 16.86
N VAL A 121 -5.54 2.89 15.65
CA VAL A 121 -4.86 3.26 14.40
C VAL A 121 -4.99 4.76 14.13
N GLN A 122 -6.16 5.35 14.36
CA GLN A 122 -6.37 6.77 14.19
C GLN A 122 -5.51 7.59 15.16
N VAL A 123 -5.49 7.22 16.45
CA VAL A 123 -4.70 7.93 17.45
C VAL A 123 -3.19 7.80 17.16
N ALA A 124 -2.73 6.62 16.70
CA ALA A 124 -1.35 6.45 16.27
C ALA A 124 -1.02 7.36 15.09
N LYS A 125 -1.92 7.47 14.11
CA LYS A 125 -1.75 8.37 12.96
C LYS A 125 -1.79 9.85 13.34
N ASP A 126 -2.64 10.22 14.30
CA ASP A 126 -2.73 11.59 14.81
C ASP A 126 -1.47 12.01 15.58
N ALA A 127 -0.73 11.04 16.13
CA ALA A 127 0.51 11.26 16.86
C ALA A 127 1.74 11.48 15.95
N GLY A 128 1.69 11.05 14.69
CA GLY A 128 2.77 11.17 13.69
C GLY A 128 3.50 9.87 13.40
#